data_AF-A0A7J8L600-F1
#
_entry.id   AF-A0A7J8L600-F1
#
_cell.length_a   1.000
_cell.length_b   1.000
_cell.length_c   1.000
_cell.angle_alpha   90.00
_cell.angle_beta   90.00
_cell.angle_gamma   90.00
#
_symmetry.space_group_name_H-M   'P 1'
#
loop_
_entity.id
_entity.type
_entity.pdbx_description
1 polymer ?
#
loop_
_entity_poly.entity_id
_entity_poly.type
_entity_poly.pdbx_seq_one_letter_code
_entity_poly.pdbx_strand_id
1 'polypeptide(L)'
;MGCGNVFFTLIITLSVALITYNILISANASLKQELPGPSTSSIIDPIIQMPLEKSRKYGSNAEKRLFHTAVTASDSVYNTWQCRVMYYWFKKHRNGPNSDMGGFTRILHSGKPDNYMNEIPTFIAQPLPAGMDQGYIVLNRPWAFVQWLQKADIKEDYILMAEPDHIIVKPIPNLSKDGLGAAFPFFYIEPKKYESVLRKYFPEEKGPITNIDPIGNSPVIVGKDSLKKIAPTWMNVSLAMKKDPETDKAFGWVLEMYAYAVSSALHGVGNILYKDFMIQPPWDTKIGNKFIIHYTYGCDYDLKGRLTYGKIGEWRFDKRSFDTEAPPRNLPLPPSGVPESVVTLVKMVNEATSNIPNWGS
;
A
#
# COMPACT_ATOMS: atom_id res chain seq x y z
N MET A 1 -47.83 -4.99 12.97
CA MET A 1 -46.56 -4.22 12.90
C MET A 1 -45.58 -4.89 13.85
N GLY A 2 -44.51 -5.53 13.36
CA GLY A 2 -43.61 -6.31 14.23
C GLY A 2 -42.41 -7.00 13.56
N CYS A 3 -42.39 -7.16 12.23
CA CYS A 3 -41.25 -7.82 11.54
C CYS A 3 -40.07 -6.91 11.17
N GLY A 4 -40.20 -5.59 11.28
CA GLY A 4 -39.13 -4.65 10.91
C GLY A 4 -37.93 -4.69 11.86
N ASN A 5 -38.18 -4.70 13.17
CA ASN A 5 -37.10 -4.70 14.18
C ASN A 5 -36.31 -6.01 14.20
N VAL A 6 -36.95 -7.15 13.94
CA VAL A 6 -36.29 -8.46 13.92
C VAL A 6 -35.32 -8.56 12.74
N PHE A 7 -35.71 -8.05 11.56
CA PHE A 7 -34.86 -8.05 10.38
C PHE A 7 -33.63 -7.15 10.52
N PHE A 8 -33.80 -5.94 11.06
CA PHE A 8 -32.66 -5.04 11.32
C PHE A 8 -31.71 -5.59 12.39
N THR A 9 -32.25 -6.21 13.46
CA THR A 9 -31.43 -6.86 14.49
C THR A 9 -30.65 -8.04 13.91
N LEU A 10 -31.25 -8.81 13.00
CA LEU A 10 -30.59 -9.91 12.29
C LEU A 10 -29.43 -9.43 11.40
N ILE A 11 -29.62 -8.32 10.66
CA ILE A 11 -28.57 -7.75 9.81
C ILE A 11 -27.41 -7.21 10.65
N ILE A 12 -27.71 -6.52 11.75
CA ILE A 12 -26.68 -5.97 12.65
C ILE A 12 -25.91 -7.12 13.31
N THR A 13 -26.59 -8.15 13.79
CA THR A 13 -25.92 -9.32 14.38
C THR A 13 -25.09 -10.10 13.36
N LEU A 14 -25.56 -10.27 12.12
CA LEU A 14 -24.77 -10.88 11.03
C LEU A 14 -23.54 -10.02 10.67
N SER A 15 -23.69 -8.70 10.65
CA SER A 15 -22.59 -7.77 10.34
C SER A 15 -21.53 -7.76 11.44
N VAL A 16 -21.94 -7.73 12.71
CA VAL A 16 -21.04 -7.84 13.87
C VAL A 16 -20.38 -9.21 13.89
N ALA A 17 -21.09 -10.29 13.55
CA ALA A 17 -20.52 -11.63 13.45
C ALA A 17 -19.48 -11.73 12.32
N LEU A 18 -19.72 -11.11 11.16
CA LEU A 18 -18.78 -11.06 10.03
C LEU A 18 -17.52 -10.25 10.37
N ILE A 19 -17.68 -9.10 11.03
CA ILE A 19 -16.55 -8.28 11.48
C ILE A 19 -15.73 -9.06 12.53
N THR A 20 -16.41 -9.67 13.50
CA THR A 20 -15.76 -10.48 14.54
C THR A 20 -15.08 -11.72 13.94
N TYR A 21 -15.68 -12.36 12.94
CA TYR A 21 -15.11 -13.50 12.22
C TYR A 21 -13.86 -13.10 11.43
N ASN A 22 -13.88 -11.95 10.75
CA ASN A 22 -12.71 -11.44 10.04
C ASN A 22 -11.59 -11.02 11.00
N ILE A 23 -11.92 -10.47 12.17
CA ILE A 23 -10.96 -10.19 13.24
C ILE A 23 -10.38 -11.48 13.83
N LEU A 24 -11.21 -12.51 14.06
CA LEU A 24 -10.77 -13.80 14.58
C LEU A 24 -9.92 -14.58 13.58
N ILE A 25 -10.23 -14.54 12.28
CA ILE A 25 -9.39 -15.15 11.24
C ILE A 25 -8.07 -14.40 11.12
N SER A 26 -8.07 -13.07 11.13
CA SER A 26 -6.82 -12.30 11.09
C SER A 26 -5.98 -12.47 12.35
N ALA A 27 -6.60 -12.69 13.51
CA ALA A 27 -5.91 -12.97 14.77
C ALA A 27 -5.46 -14.44 14.93
N ASN A 28 -6.20 -15.41 14.37
CA ASN A 28 -5.92 -16.85 14.47
C ASN A 28 -5.27 -17.45 13.22
N ALA A 29 -4.95 -16.65 12.20
CA ALA A 29 -4.01 -17.04 11.16
C ALA A 29 -2.67 -17.32 11.86
N SER A 30 -2.42 -18.60 12.15
CA SER A 30 -1.29 -19.11 12.90
C SER A 30 0.03 -18.54 12.37
N LEU A 31 0.53 -17.49 13.01
CA LEU A 31 1.89 -16.95 12.88
C LEU A 31 2.91 -17.82 13.63
N LYS A 32 2.75 -19.14 13.53
CA LYS A 32 3.79 -20.13 13.84
C LYS A 32 4.30 -20.73 12.54
N GLN A 33 5.04 -19.94 11.77
CA GLN A 33 6.03 -20.47 10.85
C GLN A 33 7.36 -19.88 11.29
N GLU A 34 8.16 -20.72 11.95
CA GLU A 34 9.49 -20.38 12.41
C GLU A 34 10.34 -19.91 11.23
N LEU A 35 10.92 -18.72 11.37
CA LEU A 35 11.97 -18.24 10.48
C LEU A 35 13.15 -19.21 10.62
N PRO A 36 13.64 -19.87 9.55
CA PRO A 36 14.82 -20.70 9.67
C PRO A 36 16.04 -19.82 9.99
N GLY A 37 16.69 -20.11 11.11
CA GLY A 37 18.00 -19.57 11.47
C GLY A 37 19.10 -20.08 10.51
N PRO A 38 20.31 -19.50 10.58
CA PRO A 38 21.35 -19.74 9.60
C PRO A 38 21.96 -21.14 9.77
N SER A 39 21.71 -22.04 8.82
CA SER A 39 22.46 -23.28 8.67
C SER A 39 23.72 -23.05 7.86
N THR A 40 24.87 -23.30 8.49
CA THR A 40 26.18 -23.43 7.86
C THR A 40 26.23 -24.68 6.99
N SER A 41 26.50 -24.56 5.69
CA SER A 41 27.62 -25.23 4.99
C SER A 41 27.46 -25.31 3.46
N SER A 42 28.62 -25.20 2.81
CA SER A 42 28.97 -25.53 1.42
C SER A 42 28.76 -24.47 0.33
N ILE A 43 29.90 -23.88 -0.02
CA ILE A 43 30.20 -23.02 -1.16
C ILE A 43 30.11 -23.87 -2.44
N ILE A 44 29.13 -23.59 -3.31
CA ILE A 44 29.26 -23.78 -4.76
C ILE A 44 28.48 -22.64 -5.42
N ASP A 45 29.22 -21.70 -5.97
CA ASP A 45 28.72 -20.49 -6.62
C ASP A 45 28.49 -20.79 -8.12
N PRO A 46 27.26 -20.77 -8.67
CA PRO A 46 27.09 -20.83 -10.10
C PRO A 46 27.40 -19.45 -10.67
N ILE A 47 28.57 -19.37 -11.32
CA ILE A 47 29.06 -18.21 -12.07
C ILE A 47 27.98 -17.81 -13.10
N ILE A 48 27.18 -16.79 -12.77
CA ILE A 48 26.45 -16.01 -13.76
C ILE A 48 27.48 -15.03 -14.32
N GLN A 49 27.93 -15.27 -15.55
CA GLN A 49 28.71 -14.31 -16.30
C GLN A 49 27.93 -13.00 -16.40
N MET A 50 28.36 -11.98 -15.67
CA MET A 50 27.93 -10.61 -15.92
C MET A 50 28.37 -10.22 -17.34
N PRO A 51 27.48 -9.67 -18.18
CA PRO A 51 27.91 -8.99 -19.38
C PRO A 51 28.76 -7.79 -18.97
N LEU A 52 30.04 -7.85 -19.30
CA LEU A 52 30.89 -6.67 -19.40
C LEU A 52 30.33 -5.77 -20.52
N GLU A 53 30.46 -4.45 -20.30
CA GLU A 53 30.11 -3.32 -21.19
C GLU A 53 28.69 -2.77 -21.04
N LYS A 54 28.46 -1.47 -20.82
CA LYS A 54 29.30 -0.26 -20.83
C LYS A 54 28.72 0.66 -19.76
N SER A 55 29.55 1.14 -18.83
CA SER A 55 29.20 2.28 -17.99
C SER A 55 28.90 3.48 -18.90
N ARG A 56 27.63 3.72 -19.22
CA ARG A 56 27.21 5.05 -19.63
C ARG A 56 27.48 5.95 -18.42
N LYS A 57 28.60 6.69 -18.49
CA LYS A 57 28.81 7.91 -17.73
C LYS A 57 27.53 8.74 -17.93
N TYR A 58 26.62 8.70 -16.96
CA TYR A 58 25.55 9.68 -16.89
C TYR A 58 26.24 11.01 -16.61
N GLY A 59 26.48 11.76 -17.68
CA GLY A 59 26.93 13.14 -17.60
C GLY A 59 25.96 13.95 -16.76
N SER A 60 26.45 15.04 -16.20
CA SER A 60 25.77 16.01 -15.33
C SER A 60 24.52 16.69 -15.91
N ASN A 61 23.98 16.19 -17.04
CA ASN A 61 22.80 16.70 -17.76
C ASN A 61 21.76 15.60 -18.06
N ALA A 62 21.80 14.45 -17.37
CA ALA A 62 20.69 13.51 -17.44
C ALA A 62 19.46 14.15 -16.77
N GLU A 63 18.43 14.46 -17.56
CA GLU A 63 17.16 14.96 -17.05
C GLU A 63 16.68 14.06 -15.91
N LYS A 64 16.30 14.67 -14.78
CA LYS A 64 15.89 13.91 -13.60
C LYS A 64 14.72 13.01 -13.98
N ARG A 65 14.83 11.71 -13.70
CA ARG A 65 13.77 10.72 -13.93
C ARG A 65 12.72 10.82 -12.83
N LEU A 66 12.01 11.95 -12.80
CA LEU A 66 11.04 12.23 -11.76
C LEU A 66 9.88 11.23 -11.80
N PHE A 67 9.29 10.95 -10.64
CA PHE A 67 8.04 10.20 -10.54
C PHE A 67 6.92 11.05 -9.91
N HIS A 68 5.70 10.89 -10.42
CA HIS A 68 4.50 11.45 -9.83
C HIS A 68 3.99 10.55 -8.70
N THR A 69 3.73 11.09 -7.51
CA THR A 69 3.14 10.31 -6.41
C THR A 69 1.63 10.30 -6.53
N ALA A 70 1.02 9.12 -6.58
CA ALA A 70 -0.41 8.94 -6.65
C ALA A 70 -0.92 8.17 -5.43
N VAL A 71 -1.88 8.74 -4.71
CA VAL A 71 -2.52 8.12 -3.55
C VAL A 71 -4.01 8.01 -3.80
N THR A 72 -4.57 6.80 -3.78
CA THR A 72 -6.03 6.60 -3.86
C THR A 72 -6.67 6.71 -2.49
N ALA A 73 -7.79 7.42 -2.40
CA ALA A 73 -8.50 7.65 -1.15
C ALA A 73 -10.01 7.79 -1.34
N SER A 74 -10.76 7.41 -0.30
CA SER A 74 -12.16 7.80 -0.14
C SER A 74 -12.29 9.19 0.52
N ASP A 75 -13.51 9.72 0.59
CA ASP A 75 -13.85 10.94 1.34
C ASP A 75 -14.10 10.68 2.85
N SER A 76 -13.79 9.47 3.34
CA SER A 76 -13.89 9.14 4.76
C SER A 76 -12.90 9.95 5.61
N VAL A 77 -13.26 10.19 6.87
CA VAL A 77 -12.35 10.81 7.84
C VAL A 77 -11.07 9.99 7.98
N TYR A 78 -11.22 8.67 8.07
CA TYR A 78 -10.12 7.71 8.09
C TYR A 78 -9.07 7.98 7.00
N ASN A 79 -9.43 7.99 5.71
CA ASN A 79 -8.43 8.26 4.66
C ASN A 79 -7.98 9.72 4.62
N THR A 80 -8.88 10.65 4.94
CA THR A 80 -8.61 12.08 4.85
C THR A 80 -7.41 12.49 5.71
N TRP A 81 -7.42 12.17 7.01
CA TRP A 81 -6.33 12.59 7.88
C TRP A 81 -4.99 11.94 7.48
N GLN A 82 -5.04 10.67 7.05
CA GLN A 82 -3.87 9.92 6.57
C GLN A 82 -3.25 10.58 5.34
N CYS A 83 -4.07 10.94 4.34
CA CYS A 83 -3.62 11.65 3.14
C CYS A 83 -3.01 13.02 3.45
N ARG A 84 -3.58 13.76 4.42
CA ARG A 84 -3.03 15.07 4.84
C ARG A 84 -1.65 14.92 5.47
N VAL A 85 -1.46 13.93 6.35
CA VAL A 85 -0.13 13.62 6.93
C VAL A 85 0.86 13.21 5.85
N MET A 86 0.48 12.29 4.96
CA MET A 86 1.32 11.86 3.84
C MET A 86 1.72 13.04 2.94
N TYR A 87 0.77 13.92 2.61
CA TYR A 87 1.03 15.09 1.77
C TYR A 87 1.93 16.13 2.44
N TYR A 88 1.80 16.33 3.76
CA TYR A 88 2.72 17.17 4.53
C TYR A 88 4.18 16.68 4.39
N TRP A 89 4.41 15.39 4.59
CA TRP A 89 5.75 14.78 4.48
C TRP A 89 6.27 14.73 3.04
N PHE A 90 5.39 14.50 2.07
CA PHE A 90 5.72 14.66 0.65
C PHE A 90 6.29 16.06 0.37
N LYS A 91 5.63 17.13 0.82
CA LYS A 91 6.10 18.51 0.62
C LYS A 91 7.45 18.77 1.26
N LYS A 92 7.71 18.21 2.45
CA LYS A 92 8.99 18.34 3.16
C LYS A 92 10.14 17.67 2.42
N HIS A 93 9.90 16.52 1.79
CA HIS A 93 10.96 15.71 1.19
C HIS A 93 11.14 15.88 -0.32
N ARG A 94 10.13 16.40 -1.05
CA ARG A 94 10.16 16.44 -2.52
C ARG A 94 11.34 17.20 -3.12
N ASN A 95 11.82 18.24 -2.44
CA ASN A 95 12.93 19.08 -2.91
C ASN A 95 14.25 18.77 -2.17
N GLY A 96 14.28 17.69 -1.39
CA GLY A 96 15.48 17.28 -0.66
C GLY A 96 16.58 16.76 -1.59
N PRO A 97 17.82 16.65 -1.08
CA PRO A 97 18.92 16.03 -1.82
C PRO A 97 18.56 14.58 -2.17
N ASN A 98 18.94 14.15 -3.39
CA ASN A 98 18.62 12.83 -3.94
C ASN A 98 17.12 12.52 -4.05
N SER A 99 16.27 13.55 -4.09
CA SER A 99 14.86 13.41 -4.44
C SER A 99 14.67 13.38 -5.95
N ASP A 100 13.94 12.36 -6.42
CA ASP A 100 13.32 12.32 -7.74
C ASP A 100 11.79 12.40 -7.65
N MET A 101 11.27 12.94 -6.55
CA MET A 101 9.84 13.16 -6.35
C MET A 101 9.36 14.37 -7.17
N GLY A 102 8.43 14.14 -8.10
CA GLY A 102 7.82 15.18 -8.95
C GLY A 102 6.55 15.77 -8.34
N GLY A 103 5.43 15.60 -9.03
CA GLY A 103 4.08 15.97 -8.59
C GLY A 103 3.45 14.99 -7.61
N PHE A 104 2.29 15.37 -7.08
CA PHE A 104 1.46 14.55 -6.19
C PHE A 104 0.00 14.69 -6.60
N THR A 105 -0.73 13.58 -6.64
CA THR A 105 -2.19 13.57 -6.81
C THR A 105 -2.83 12.65 -5.78
N ARG A 106 -3.83 13.17 -5.06
CA ARG A 106 -4.83 12.35 -4.38
C ARG A 106 -5.92 12.00 -5.37
N ILE A 107 -6.09 10.72 -5.68
CA ILE A 107 -7.16 10.22 -6.54
C ILE A 107 -8.35 9.90 -5.63
N LEU A 108 -9.27 10.86 -5.52
CA LEU A 108 -10.46 10.79 -4.67
C LEU A 108 -11.56 10.02 -5.40
N HIS A 109 -11.86 8.80 -4.96
CA HIS A 109 -12.80 7.90 -5.63
C HIS A 109 -14.21 7.91 -4.99
N SER A 110 -14.61 9.04 -4.40
CA SER A 110 -15.96 9.27 -3.86
C SER A 110 -16.94 9.80 -4.93
N GLY A 111 -16.45 10.18 -6.11
CA GLY A 111 -17.26 10.75 -7.20
C GLY A 111 -17.63 12.22 -7.04
N LYS A 112 -17.26 12.87 -5.93
CA LYS A 112 -17.59 14.27 -5.63
C LYS A 112 -16.39 15.00 -5.00
N PRO A 113 -16.32 16.35 -5.13
CA PRO A 113 -15.29 17.14 -4.47
C PRO A 113 -15.44 17.10 -2.93
N ASP A 114 -14.34 17.36 -2.23
CA ASP A 114 -14.30 17.58 -0.78
C ASP A 114 -13.58 18.89 -0.43
N ASN A 115 -13.59 19.25 0.85
CA ASN A 115 -13.00 20.50 1.34
C ASN A 115 -11.45 20.51 1.31
N TYR A 116 -10.82 19.35 1.07
CA TYR A 116 -9.36 19.18 1.10
C TYR A 116 -8.71 19.31 -0.28
N MET A 117 -9.51 19.47 -1.34
CA MET A 117 -8.99 19.72 -2.69
C MET A 117 -8.21 21.04 -2.81
N ASN A 118 -8.47 22.00 -1.92
CA ASN A 118 -7.68 23.24 -1.82
C ASN A 118 -6.32 23.04 -1.14
N GLU A 119 -6.16 21.94 -0.38
CA GLU A 119 -4.92 21.61 0.33
C GLU A 119 -4.07 20.61 -0.48
N ILE A 120 -4.70 19.55 -1.00
CA ILE A 120 -4.03 18.45 -1.69
C ILE A 120 -4.48 18.44 -3.16
N PRO A 121 -3.55 18.49 -4.14
CA PRO A 121 -3.92 18.34 -5.54
C PRO A 121 -4.71 17.04 -5.74
N THR A 122 -5.94 17.16 -6.21
CA THR A 122 -6.91 16.07 -6.18
C THR A 122 -7.52 15.85 -7.56
N PHE A 123 -7.61 14.59 -7.97
CA PHE A 123 -8.41 14.15 -9.11
C PHE A 123 -9.65 13.44 -8.60
N ILE A 124 -10.84 13.81 -9.08
CA ILE A 124 -12.09 13.16 -8.72
C ILE A 124 -12.34 12.00 -9.68
N ALA A 125 -12.30 10.78 -9.16
CA ALA A 125 -12.70 9.57 -9.86
C ALA A 125 -14.13 9.18 -9.46
N GLN A 126 -14.93 8.73 -10.42
CA GLN A 126 -16.24 8.14 -10.13
C GLN A 126 -16.04 6.76 -9.49
N PRO A 127 -16.81 6.41 -8.44
CA PRO A 127 -16.76 5.07 -7.88
C PRO A 127 -17.24 4.04 -8.92
N LEU A 128 -17.00 2.77 -8.62
CA LEU A 128 -17.63 1.67 -9.34
C LEU A 128 -19.16 1.77 -9.21
N PRO A 129 -19.92 1.31 -10.22
CA PRO A 129 -21.36 1.18 -10.11
C PRO A 129 -21.76 0.39 -8.86
N ALA A 130 -22.87 0.79 -8.23
CA ALA A 130 -23.36 0.18 -7.01
C ALA A 130 -23.47 -1.35 -7.12
N GLY A 131 -22.94 -2.07 -6.12
CA GLY A 131 -22.96 -3.53 -6.05
C GLY A 131 -21.87 -4.23 -6.86
N MET A 132 -21.14 -3.53 -7.74
CA MET A 132 -20.06 -4.14 -8.52
C MET A 132 -18.86 -4.55 -7.67
N ASP A 133 -18.63 -3.84 -6.55
CA ASP A 133 -17.56 -4.12 -5.61
C ASP A 133 -17.88 -5.25 -4.62
N GLN A 134 -19.13 -5.70 -4.55
CA GLN A 134 -19.62 -6.73 -3.62
C GLN A 134 -19.20 -6.45 -2.16
N GLY A 135 -19.20 -5.17 -1.75
CA GLY A 135 -18.78 -4.73 -0.42
C GLY A 135 -17.26 -4.68 -0.21
N TYR A 136 -16.46 -5.05 -1.21
CA TYR A 136 -15.00 -4.89 -1.18
C TYR A 136 -14.59 -3.58 -1.84
N ILE A 137 -14.72 -2.50 -1.06
CA ILE A 137 -14.51 -1.11 -1.50
C ILE A 137 -13.15 -0.85 -2.18
N VAL A 138 -12.15 -1.69 -1.91
CA VAL A 138 -10.80 -1.63 -2.48
C VAL A 138 -10.83 -1.73 -4.01
N LEU A 139 -11.86 -2.34 -4.61
CA LEU A 139 -12.02 -2.40 -6.07
C LEU A 139 -12.19 -1.04 -6.75
N ASN A 140 -12.54 0.02 -5.99
CA ASN A 140 -12.56 1.37 -6.53
C ASN A 140 -11.16 1.88 -6.90
N ARG A 141 -10.09 1.35 -6.29
CA ARG A 141 -8.70 1.75 -6.55
C ARG A 141 -8.26 1.53 -8.00
N PRO A 142 -8.29 0.31 -8.57
CA PRO A 142 -7.91 0.11 -9.96
C PRO A 142 -8.76 0.94 -10.91
N TRP A 143 -10.06 1.07 -10.63
CA TRP A 143 -10.95 1.91 -11.45
C TRP A 143 -10.60 3.39 -11.39
N ALA A 144 -10.21 3.90 -10.22
CA ALA A 144 -9.76 5.27 -10.05
C ALA A 144 -8.46 5.54 -10.83
N PHE A 145 -7.52 4.59 -10.85
CA PHE A 145 -6.31 4.69 -11.66
C PHE A 145 -6.61 4.71 -13.17
N VAL A 146 -7.52 3.87 -13.65
CA VAL A 146 -7.95 3.90 -15.08
C VAL A 146 -8.44 5.31 -15.46
N GLN A 147 -9.35 5.88 -14.66
CA GLN A 147 -9.89 7.21 -14.92
C GLN A 147 -8.82 8.30 -14.84
N TRP A 148 -7.97 8.25 -13.81
CA TRP A 148 -6.91 9.24 -13.60
C TRP A 148 -5.90 9.22 -14.75
N LEU A 149 -5.41 8.05 -15.15
CA LEU A 149 -4.43 7.91 -16.23
C LEU A 149 -4.96 8.33 -17.61
N GLN A 150 -6.28 8.26 -17.81
CA GLN A 150 -6.95 8.69 -19.04
C GLN A 150 -7.16 10.20 -19.12
N LYS A 151 -7.40 10.86 -17.97
CA LYS A 151 -7.92 12.24 -17.93
C LYS A 151 -6.96 13.25 -17.32
N ALA A 152 -6.04 12.84 -16.47
CA ALA A 152 -5.11 13.75 -15.81
C ALA A 152 -3.88 14.05 -16.68
N ASP A 153 -3.40 15.29 -16.60
CA ASP A 153 -2.16 15.74 -17.22
C ASP A 153 -0.99 15.45 -16.27
N ILE A 154 -0.34 14.29 -16.45
CA ILE A 154 0.78 13.82 -15.63
C ILE A 154 2.09 14.10 -16.39
N LYS A 155 2.89 15.03 -15.86
CA LYS A 155 4.15 15.46 -16.50
C LYS A 155 5.25 14.42 -16.41
N GLU A 156 5.34 13.74 -15.28
CA GLU A 156 6.38 12.75 -15.02
C GLU A 156 6.17 11.45 -15.78
N ASP A 157 7.27 10.80 -16.17
CA ASP A 157 7.24 9.52 -16.90
C ASP A 157 7.16 8.30 -16.00
N TYR A 158 7.30 8.49 -14.69
CA TYR A 158 7.18 7.45 -13.67
C TYR A 158 6.09 7.82 -12.69
N ILE A 159 5.49 6.82 -12.07
CA ILE A 159 4.44 6.98 -11.06
C ILE A 159 4.82 6.14 -9.85
N LEU A 160 4.88 6.77 -8.69
CA LEU A 160 4.85 6.09 -7.41
C LEU A 160 3.38 5.90 -7.02
N MET A 161 2.90 4.66 -7.05
CA MET A 161 1.64 4.31 -6.40
C MET A 161 1.90 4.16 -4.90
N ALA A 162 1.19 4.94 -4.09
CA ALA A 162 1.32 5.00 -2.64
C ALA A 162 -0.06 4.87 -1.97
N GLU A 163 -0.08 4.58 -0.67
CA GLU A 163 -1.30 4.48 0.14
C GLU A 163 -1.45 5.65 1.13
N PRO A 164 -2.67 5.94 1.62
CA PRO A 164 -2.89 6.95 2.66
C PRO A 164 -2.06 6.70 3.92
N ASP A 165 -1.89 5.43 4.31
CA ASP A 165 -1.13 5.00 5.48
C ASP A 165 0.39 4.89 5.25
N HIS A 166 0.90 5.63 4.27
CA HIS A 166 2.32 5.85 4.09
C HIS A 166 2.76 7.17 4.76
N ILE A 167 3.96 7.16 5.36
CA ILE A 167 4.71 8.37 5.71
C ILE A 167 6.07 8.30 5.03
N ILE A 168 6.38 9.31 4.21
CA ILE A 168 7.72 9.47 3.63
C ILE A 168 8.64 10.01 4.70
N VAL A 169 9.69 9.26 5.06
CA VAL A 169 10.63 9.63 6.14
C VAL A 169 11.88 10.35 5.64
N LYS A 170 12.13 10.29 4.33
CA LYS A 170 13.27 10.93 3.66
C LYS A 170 13.02 11.04 2.15
N PRO A 171 13.77 11.88 1.42
CA PRO A 171 13.70 11.95 -0.03
C PRO A 171 13.86 10.58 -0.71
N ILE A 172 13.03 10.30 -1.71
CA ILE A 172 13.01 9.03 -2.41
C ILE A 172 13.60 9.25 -3.82
N PRO A 173 14.72 8.58 -4.18
CA PRO A 173 15.20 8.56 -5.54
C PRO A 173 14.32 7.66 -6.41
N ASN A 174 14.38 7.81 -7.73
CA ASN A 174 13.67 6.90 -8.61
C ASN A 174 14.37 5.53 -8.61
N LEU A 175 13.79 4.57 -7.89
CA LEU A 175 14.31 3.22 -7.75
C LEU A 175 14.11 2.35 -9.00
N SER A 176 13.25 2.77 -9.94
CA SER A 176 13.08 2.07 -11.22
C SER A 176 14.33 2.26 -12.09
N LYS A 177 14.79 1.20 -12.74
CA LYS A 177 15.92 1.23 -13.68
C LYS A 177 15.73 0.24 -14.81
N ASP A 178 16.36 0.50 -15.94
CA ASP A 178 16.46 -0.43 -17.09
C ASP A 178 15.09 -0.92 -17.61
N GLY A 179 14.07 -0.06 -17.55
CA GLY A 179 12.70 -0.38 -17.97
C GLY A 179 11.88 -1.21 -16.95
N LEU A 180 12.49 -1.64 -15.84
CA LEU A 180 11.84 -2.37 -14.76
C LEU A 180 11.22 -1.41 -13.73
N GLY A 181 10.06 -1.78 -13.19
CA GLY A 181 9.50 -1.12 -12.01
C GLY A 181 10.35 -1.34 -10.76
N ALA A 182 10.06 -0.63 -9.69
CA ALA A 182 10.63 -0.86 -8.37
C ALA A 182 9.49 -1.09 -7.39
N ALA A 183 9.46 -2.25 -6.74
CA ALA A 183 8.33 -2.69 -5.94
C ALA A 183 8.79 -3.26 -4.60
N PHE A 184 7.95 -3.11 -3.57
CA PHE A 184 8.16 -3.82 -2.31
C PHE A 184 7.64 -5.26 -2.40
N PRO A 185 8.44 -6.28 -2.02
CA PRO A 185 7.99 -7.66 -1.98
C PRO A 185 7.15 -7.93 -0.72
N PHE A 186 5.93 -8.43 -0.92
CA PHE A 186 5.02 -8.80 0.17
C PHE A 186 5.12 -10.30 0.46
N PHE A 187 5.46 -10.65 1.69
CA PHE A 187 5.66 -12.05 2.09
C PHE A 187 4.39 -12.91 1.97
N TYR A 188 3.21 -12.29 2.00
CA TYR A 188 1.91 -12.96 1.88
C TYR A 188 1.38 -13.05 0.42
N ILE A 189 2.11 -12.49 -0.54
CA ILE A 189 1.83 -12.69 -1.97
C ILE A 189 2.74 -13.83 -2.43
N GLU A 190 2.16 -15.03 -2.56
CA GLU A 190 2.87 -16.28 -2.79
C GLU A 190 2.39 -16.97 -4.08
N PRO A 191 2.77 -16.49 -5.28
CA PRO A 191 2.23 -17.01 -6.55
C PRO A 191 2.40 -18.52 -6.73
N LYS A 192 3.52 -19.10 -6.29
CA LYS A 192 3.77 -20.55 -6.34
C LYS A 192 2.76 -21.35 -5.51
N LYS A 193 2.41 -20.85 -4.32
CA LYS A 193 1.48 -21.54 -3.41
C LYS A 193 0.05 -21.54 -3.95
N TYR A 194 -0.32 -20.48 -4.68
CA TYR A 194 -1.64 -20.30 -5.25
C TYR A 194 -1.68 -20.54 -6.76
N GLU A 195 -0.75 -21.33 -7.31
CA GLU A 195 -0.64 -21.53 -8.76
C GLU A 195 -1.96 -22.00 -9.39
N SER A 196 -2.61 -23.02 -8.82
CA SER A 196 -3.87 -23.55 -9.34
C SER A 196 -4.97 -22.48 -9.47
N VAL A 197 -5.07 -21.56 -8.50
CA VAL A 197 -6.02 -20.45 -8.52
C VAL A 197 -5.60 -19.40 -9.54
N LEU A 198 -4.31 -19.07 -9.58
CA LEU A 198 -3.76 -18.03 -10.46
C LEU A 198 -3.79 -18.42 -11.94
N ARG A 199 -3.73 -19.72 -12.29
CA ARG A 199 -3.80 -20.17 -13.69
C ARG A 199 -5.10 -19.79 -14.40
N LYS A 200 -6.18 -19.51 -13.66
CA LYS A 200 -7.43 -18.94 -14.23
C LYS A 200 -7.22 -17.55 -14.84
N TYR A 201 -6.23 -16.79 -14.36
CA TYR A 201 -5.97 -15.40 -14.74
C TYR A 201 -4.60 -15.20 -15.40
N PHE A 202 -3.68 -16.16 -15.22
CA PHE A 202 -2.36 -16.23 -15.86
C PHE A 202 -2.14 -17.65 -16.45
N PRO A 203 -2.74 -17.93 -17.63
CA PRO A 203 -2.66 -19.24 -18.27
C PRO A 203 -1.24 -19.71 -18.55
N GLU A 204 -1.02 -21.02 -18.72
CA GLU A 204 0.31 -21.59 -18.94
C GLU A 204 1.02 -21.03 -20.18
N GLU A 205 0.27 -20.69 -21.24
CA GLU A 205 0.81 -20.07 -22.45
C GLU A 205 1.38 -18.65 -22.22
N LYS A 206 1.07 -18.01 -21.08
CA LYS A 206 1.66 -16.73 -20.67
C LYS A 206 3.00 -16.88 -19.96
N GLY A 207 3.40 -18.11 -19.64
CA GLY A 207 4.69 -18.44 -19.05
C GLY A 207 4.59 -19.06 -17.66
N PRO A 208 5.74 -19.26 -16.99
CA PRO A 208 5.80 -19.87 -15.67
C PRO A 208 5.16 -18.97 -14.60
N ILE A 209 4.58 -19.55 -13.55
CA ILE A 209 3.93 -18.81 -12.46
C ILE A 209 4.89 -17.85 -11.74
N THR A 210 6.20 -18.11 -11.81
CA THR A 210 7.27 -17.26 -11.29
C THR A 210 7.42 -15.93 -11.99
N ASN A 211 6.74 -15.71 -13.13
CA ASN A 211 6.68 -14.40 -13.78
C ASN A 211 5.77 -13.42 -13.03
N ILE A 212 4.92 -13.91 -12.12
CA ILE A 212 4.15 -13.08 -11.21
C ILE A 212 5.06 -12.73 -10.04
N ASP A 213 5.46 -11.47 -9.94
CA ASP A 213 6.25 -10.98 -8.81
C ASP A 213 5.42 -11.02 -7.51
N PRO A 214 6.03 -11.28 -6.34
CA PRO A 214 5.34 -11.31 -5.04
C PRO A 214 5.07 -9.88 -4.53
N ILE A 215 4.30 -9.10 -5.28
CA ILE A 215 4.07 -7.67 -5.06
C ILE A 215 2.58 -7.34 -4.98
N GLY A 216 2.26 -6.14 -4.52
CA GLY A 216 0.98 -5.48 -4.77
C GLY A 216 1.17 -4.20 -5.55
N ASN A 217 0.12 -3.38 -5.64
CA ASN A 217 0.14 -2.11 -6.34
C ASN A 217 1.00 -1.04 -5.63
N SER A 218 1.24 -1.15 -4.32
CA SER A 218 1.86 -0.09 -3.53
C SER A 218 2.74 -0.63 -2.39
N PRO A 219 3.92 -0.04 -2.11
CA PRO A 219 4.57 0.98 -2.91
C PRO A 219 5.22 0.38 -4.17
N VAL A 220 4.93 1.00 -5.32
CA VAL A 220 5.57 0.66 -6.61
C VAL A 220 5.89 1.93 -7.38
N ILE A 221 7.12 2.06 -7.87
CA ILE A 221 7.50 3.05 -8.90
C ILE A 221 7.52 2.35 -10.25
N VAL A 222 6.66 2.77 -11.16
CA VAL A 222 6.51 2.16 -12.48
C VAL A 222 6.43 3.23 -13.57
N GLY A 223 6.88 2.91 -14.78
CA GLY A 223 6.69 3.80 -15.92
C GLY A 223 5.22 4.09 -16.19
N LYS A 224 4.88 5.35 -16.46
CA LYS A 224 3.51 5.83 -16.75
C LYS A 224 2.86 5.05 -17.88
N ASP A 225 3.60 4.76 -18.95
CA ASP A 225 3.10 4.00 -20.10
C ASP A 225 2.84 2.52 -19.75
N SER A 226 3.69 1.92 -18.92
CA SER A 226 3.47 0.57 -18.40
C SER A 226 2.22 0.53 -17.52
N LEU A 227 2.04 1.51 -16.63
CA LEU A 227 0.86 1.58 -15.78
C LEU A 227 -0.43 1.82 -16.58
N LYS A 228 -0.38 2.63 -17.66
CA LYS A 228 -1.50 2.80 -18.60
C LYS A 228 -1.94 1.48 -19.26
N LYS A 229 -1.00 0.58 -19.54
CA LYS A 229 -1.31 -0.77 -20.08
C LYS A 229 -1.88 -1.70 -19.00
N ILE A 230 -1.30 -1.66 -17.80
CA ILE A 230 -1.70 -2.54 -16.69
C ILE A 230 -3.07 -2.17 -16.12
N ALA A 231 -3.37 -0.88 -15.93
CA ALA A 231 -4.51 -0.44 -15.13
C ALA A 231 -5.88 -1.00 -15.59
N PRO A 232 -6.22 -1.04 -16.90
CA PRO A 232 -7.47 -1.66 -17.35
C PRO A 232 -7.53 -3.18 -17.07
N THR A 233 -6.42 -3.89 -17.26
CA THR A 233 -6.35 -5.33 -16.97
C THR A 233 -6.41 -5.57 -15.47
N TRP A 234 -5.74 -4.75 -14.66
CA TRP A 234 -5.80 -4.80 -13.20
C TRP A 234 -7.24 -4.67 -12.70
N MET A 235 -7.97 -3.67 -13.17
CA MET A 235 -9.41 -3.52 -12.87
C MET A 235 -10.21 -4.78 -13.23
N ASN A 236 -10.07 -5.27 -14.47
CA ASN A 236 -10.86 -6.40 -14.95
C ASN A 236 -10.53 -7.70 -14.21
N VAL A 237 -9.25 -7.96 -13.95
CA VAL A 237 -8.80 -9.12 -13.18
C VAL A 237 -9.27 -9.02 -11.75
N SER A 238 -9.20 -7.85 -11.09
CA SER A 238 -9.73 -7.68 -9.73
C SER A 238 -11.24 -7.98 -9.66
N LEU A 239 -12.01 -7.50 -10.63
CA LEU A 239 -13.45 -7.80 -10.71
C LEU A 239 -13.72 -9.29 -10.99
N ALA A 240 -12.93 -9.93 -11.84
CA ALA A 240 -13.07 -11.34 -12.16
C ALA A 240 -12.70 -12.23 -10.95
N MET A 241 -11.61 -11.90 -10.25
CA MET A 241 -11.21 -12.56 -9.01
C MET A 241 -12.28 -12.41 -7.93
N LYS A 242 -12.87 -11.21 -7.78
CA LYS A 242 -13.92 -10.98 -6.78
C LYS A 242 -15.20 -11.78 -7.05
N LYS A 243 -15.53 -12.00 -8.33
CA LYS A 243 -16.71 -12.78 -8.75
C LYS A 243 -16.52 -14.30 -8.64
N ASP A 244 -15.29 -14.78 -8.59
CA ASP A 244 -14.97 -16.20 -8.47
C ASP A 244 -14.87 -16.59 -6.97
N PRO A 245 -15.80 -17.39 -6.42
CA PRO A 245 -15.84 -17.66 -4.99
C PRO A 245 -14.61 -18.37 -4.43
N GLU A 246 -13.95 -19.22 -5.24
CA GLU A 246 -12.73 -19.92 -4.84
C GLU A 246 -11.58 -18.92 -4.71
N THR A 247 -11.45 -18.01 -5.67
CA THR A 247 -10.40 -16.99 -5.72
C THR A 247 -10.61 -15.91 -4.66
N ASP A 248 -11.85 -15.43 -4.49
CA ASP A 248 -12.19 -14.48 -3.42
C ASP A 248 -11.89 -15.07 -2.04
N LYS A 249 -12.23 -16.34 -1.82
CA LYS A 249 -11.87 -17.04 -0.59
C LYS A 249 -10.36 -17.22 -0.42
N ALA A 250 -9.63 -17.51 -1.49
CA ALA A 250 -8.20 -17.76 -1.44
C ALA A 250 -7.39 -16.48 -1.12
N PHE A 251 -7.74 -15.35 -1.72
CA PHE A 251 -6.98 -14.10 -1.59
C PHE A 251 -7.59 -13.11 -0.60
N GLY A 252 -8.90 -13.11 -0.41
CA GLY A 252 -9.59 -12.24 0.54
C GLY A 252 -9.17 -10.77 0.41
N TRP A 253 -8.63 -10.21 1.49
CA TRP A 253 -8.30 -8.78 1.57
C TRP A 253 -7.14 -8.34 0.66
N VAL A 254 -6.31 -9.27 0.15
CA VAL A 254 -5.18 -8.98 -0.77
C VAL A 254 -5.50 -9.29 -2.23
N LEU A 255 -6.75 -9.60 -2.56
CA LEU A 255 -7.17 -9.98 -3.91
C LEU A 255 -6.78 -8.95 -4.97
N GLU A 256 -6.97 -7.66 -4.67
CA GLU A 256 -6.60 -6.59 -5.59
C GLU A 256 -5.08 -6.57 -5.84
N MET A 257 -4.26 -6.84 -4.82
CA MET A 257 -2.80 -6.91 -4.96
C MET A 257 -2.36 -8.06 -5.88
N TYR A 258 -2.98 -9.24 -5.75
CA TYR A 258 -2.75 -10.35 -6.69
C TYR A 258 -3.16 -9.99 -8.11
N ALA A 259 -4.29 -9.30 -8.28
CA ALA A 259 -4.72 -8.84 -9.60
C ALA A 259 -3.72 -7.85 -10.22
N TYR A 260 -3.11 -6.95 -9.43
CA TYR A 260 -2.05 -6.06 -9.90
C TYR A 260 -0.82 -6.84 -10.36
N ALA A 261 -0.36 -7.81 -9.55
CA ALA A 261 0.80 -8.65 -9.87
C ALA A 261 0.58 -9.48 -11.14
N VAL A 262 -0.59 -10.13 -11.27
CA VAL A 262 -0.99 -10.88 -12.47
C VAL A 262 -1.03 -9.96 -13.69
N SER A 263 -1.62 -8.77 -13.55
CA SER A 263 -1.73 -7.82 -14.67
C SER A 263 -0.37 -7.30 -15.12
N SER A 264 0.55 -7.07 -14.18
CA SER A 264 1.93 -6.72 -14.48
C SER A 264 2.62 -7.82 -15.29
N ALA A 265 2.48 -9.08 -14.86
CA ALA A 265 3.02 -10.25 -15.56
C ALA A 265 2.41 -10.44 -16.96
N LEU A 266 1.09 -10.28 -17.11
CA LEU A 266 0.39 -10.40 -18.40
C LEU A 266 0.89 -9.39 -19.44
N HIS A 267 1.34 -8.22 -19.00
CA HIS A 267 1.85 -7.15 -19.86
C HIS A 267 3.39 -7.10 -19.92
N GLY A 268 4.09 -8.08 -19.34
CA GLY A 268 5.55 -8.15 -19.35
C GLY A 268 6.23 -7.01 -18.59
N VAL A 269 5.56 -6.43 -17.59
CA VAL A 269 6.10 -5.36 -16.75
C VAL A 269 6.75 -5.98 -15.52
N GLY A 270 8.07 -6.21 -15.61
CA GLY A 270 8.86 -6.75 -14.51
C GLY A 270 9.31 -5.71 -13.49
N ASN A 271 9.65 -6.17 -12.28
CA ASN A 271 10.03 -5.31 -11.16
C ASN A 271 11.36 -5.69 -10.53
N ILE A 272 12.04 -4.70 -9.98
CA ILE A 272 13.14 -4.88 -9.04
C ILE A 272 12.55 -4.84 -7.64
N LEU A 273 12.82 -5.89 -6.86
CA LEU A 273 12.25 -6.05 -5.53
C LEU A 273 13.14 -5.36 -4.49
N TYR A 274 12.61 -4.30 -3.86
CA TYR A 274 13.29 -3.51 -2.84
C TYR A 274 12.70 -3.78 -1.46
N LYS A 275 13.33 -4.65 -0.68
CA LYS A 275 12.95 -4.89 0.73
C LYS A 275 13.10 -3.65 1.61
N ASP A 276 14.02 -2.76 1.25
CA ASP A 276 14.25 -1.50 1.96
C ASP A 276 13.35 -0.35 1.46
N PHE A 277 12.36 -0.62 0.61
CA PHE A 277 11.49 0.45 0.11
C PHE A 277 10.62 1.04 1.24
N MET A 278 10.07 0.18 2.08
CA MET A 278 9.26 0.59 3.24
C MET A 278 9.53 -0.30 4.45
N ILE A 279 9.04 0.15 5.61
CA ILE A 279 8.93 -0.65 6.83
C ILE A 279 7.50 -0.73 7.31
N GLN A 280 7.19 -1.74 8.12
CA GLN A 280 5.87 -2.02 8.68
C GLN A 280 5.96 -2.18 10.21
N PRO A 281 5.91 -1.08 10.98
CA PRO A 281 5.82 -1.15 12.44
C PRO A 281 4.53 -1.85 12.88
N PRO A 282 4.52 -2.56 14.03
CA PRO A 282 5.62 -2.67 15.00
C PRO A 282 6.69 -3.71 14.65
N TRP A 283 6.55 -4.44 13.54
CA TRP A 283 7.40 -5.57 13.17
C TRP A 283 8.81 -5.16 12.75
N ASP A 284 8.90 -4.11 11.93
CA ASP A 284 10.17 -3.49 11.58
C ASP A 284 10.56 -2.45 12.62
N THR A 285 11.67 -2.68 13.32
CA THR A 285 12.03 -1.90 14.53
C THR A 285 12.85 -0.63 14.26
N LYS A 286 13.48 -0.50 13.08
CA LYS A 286 14.41 0.59 12.74
C LYS A 286 14.11 1.18 11.37
N ILE A 287 14.21 2.51 11.26
CA ILE A 287 14.07 3.23 9.98
C ILE A 287 15.27 2.95 9.07
N GLY A 288 16.49 3.11 9.61
CA GLY A 288 17.74 2.89 8.86
C GLY A 288 17.74 3.64 7.52
N ASN A 289 18.00 2.91 6.42
CA ASN A 289 18.03 3.46 5.06
C ASN A 289 16.69 3.42 4.31
N LYS A 290 15.61 2.92 4.93
CA LYS A 290 14.28 2.82 4.28
C LYS A 290 13.60 4.18 4.08
N PHE A 291 12.65 4.23 3.16
CA PHE A 291 12.03 5.48 2.67
C PHE A 291 10.63 5.77 3.20
N ILE A 292 9.85 4.73 3.47
CA ILE A 292 8.44 4.84 3.82
C ILE A 292 8.16 4.07 5.12
N ILE A 293 7.38 4.66 6.02
CA ILE A 293 6.67 3.91 7.07
C ILE A 293 5.28 3.60 6.54
N HIS A 294 4.91 2.32 6.49
CA HIS A 294 3.56 1.86 6.21
C HIS A 294 2.92 1.38 7.52
N TYR A 295 2.07 2.23 8.11
CA TYR A 295 1.51 2.01 9.45
C TYR A 295 0.19 1.23 9.43
N THR A 296 0.21 0.05 8.83
CA THR A 296 -0.98 -0.79 8.65
C THR A 296 -1.42 -1.52 9.92
N TYR A 297 -0.47 -1.90 10.77
CA TYR A 297 -0.70 -2.66 12.00
C TYR A 297 -0.87 -1.76 13.23
N GLY A 298 -1.71 -2.19 14.17
CA GLY A 298 -1.80 -1.57 15.48
C GLY A 298 -0.49 -1.75 16.27
N CYS A 299 -0.07 -0.69 16.92
CA CYS A 299 1.10 -0.64 17.79
C CYS A 299 0.62 -0.58 19.24
N ASP A 300 0.51 -1.75 19.88
CA ASP A 300 0.01 -1.89 21.25
C ASP A 300 1.14 -2.31 22.20
N TYR A 301 1.40 -1.50 23.22
CA TYR A 301 2.50 -1.72 24.16
C TYR A 301 2.04 -1.56 25.61
N ASP A 302 2.67 -2.31 26.51
CA ASP A 302 2.59 -2.02 27.93
C ASP A 302 3.51 -0.83 28.31
N LEU A 303 3.36 -0.31 29.53
CA LEU A 303 4.17 0.83 30.00
C LEU A 303 5.67 0.51 30.16
N LYS A 304 6.08 -0.75 30.02
CA LYS A 304 7.48 -1.19 29.99
C LYS A 304 8.03 -1.30 28.56
N GLY A 305 7.25 -0.92 27.55
CA GLY A 305 7.64 -0.95 26.14
C GLY A 305 7.59 -2.34 25.51
N ARG A 306 6.86 -3.29 26.10
CA ARG A 306 6.68 -4.64 25.55
C ARG A 306 5.42 -4.71 24.69
N LEU A 307 5.55 -5.24 23.47
CA LEU A 307 4.44 -5.37 22.52
C LEU A 307 3.37 -6.34 23.07
N THR A 308 2.10 -5.93 23.07
CA THR A 308 0.97 -6.73 23.57
C THR A 308 0.20 -7.37 22.42
N TYR A 309 0.62 -8.56 22.00
CA TYR A 309 0.00 -9.28 20.87
C TYR A 309 -1.50 -9.55 21.09
N GLY A 310 -2.30 -9.16 20.10
CA GLY A 310 -3.74 -9.45 20.05
C GLY A 310 -4.56 -8.77 21.16
N LYS A 311 -4.00 -7.78 21.87
CA LYS A 311 -4.67 -7.07 22.96
C LYS A 311 -4.36 -5.58 22.87
N ILE A 312 -5.35 -4.76 23.24
CA ILE A 312 -5.16 -3.32 23.39
C ILE A 312 -4.14 -3.09 24.51
N GLY A 313 -3.05 -2.41 24.16
CA GLY A 313 -1.97 -2.07 25.09
C GLY A 313 -2.35 -0.90 26.01
N GLU A 314 -1.54 -0.69 27.06
CA GLU A 314 -1.67 0.49 27.92
C GLU A 314 -1.30 1.78 27.16
N TRP A 315 -0.36 1.67 26.22
CA TRP A 315 -0.13 2.66 25.17
C TRP A 315 -0.49 2.05 23.81
N ARG A 316 -1.17 2.83 22.96
CA ARG A 316 -1.61 2.38 21.65
C ARG A 316 -1.48 3.46 20.59
N PHE A 317 -1.01 3.07 19.42
CA PHE A 317 -1.27 3.76 18.17
C PHE A 317 -1.85 2.78 17.14
N ASP A 318 -3.11 2.94 16.78
CA ASP A 318 -3.72 2.24 15.64
C ASP A 318 -4.58 3.24 14.88
N LYS A 319 -4.34 3.35 13.57
CA LYS A 319 -5.12 4.24 12.70
C LYS A 319 -6.62 3.96 12.74
N ARG A 320 -7.04 2.73 13.06
CA ARG A 320 -8.45 2.32 13.20
C ARG A 320 -9.11 2.90 14.45
N SER A 321 -8.33 3.42 15.41
CA SER A 321 -8.86 4.22 16.52
C SER A 321 -9.29 5.63 16.08
N PHE A 322 -9.00 6.02 14.83
CA PHE A 322 -9.28 7.34 14.24
C PHE A 322 -10.11 7.18 12.95
N ASP A 323 -11.17 6.37 13.01
CA ASP A 323 -12.03 6.06 11.88
C ASP A 323 -13.07 7.18 11.61
N THR A 324 -13.69 7.66 12.68
CA THR A 324 -14.74 8.71 12.64
C THR A 324 -14.21 10.11 12.89
N GLU A 325 -13.05 10.23 13.55
CA GLU A 325 -12.43 11.51 13.90
C GLU A 325 -10.93 11.45 13.60
N ALA A 326 -10.35 12.58 13.17
CA ALA A 326 -8.90 12.68 12.99
C ALA A 326 -8.18 12.55 14.34
N PRO A 327 -6.94 12.02 14.38
CA PRO A 327 -6.20 11.93 15.63
C PRO A 327 -6.00 13.33 16.25
N PRO A 328 -6.11 13.46 17.59
CA PRO A 328 -5.86 14.73 18.25
C PRO A 328 -4.40 15.17 18.02
N ARG A 329 -4.17 16.48 18.15
CA ARG A 329 -2.80 17.00 18.21
C ARG A 329 -2.12 16.47 19.47
N ASN A 330 -0.79 16.34 19.41
CA ASN A 330 0.04 15.93 20.55
C ASN A 330 -0.34 14.54 21.11
N LEU A 331 -0.42 13.54 20.24
CA LEU A 331 -0.53 12.14 20.65
C LEU A 331 0.60 11.80 21.65
N PRO A 332 0.30 11.02 22.71
CA PRO A 332 1.31 10.61 23.69
C PRO A 332 2.40 9.81 22.99
N LEU A 333 3.67 10.16 23.24
CA LEU A 333 4.79 9.35 22.78
C LEU A 333 4.75 7.97 23.45
N PRO A 334 5.21 6.91 22.74
CA PRO A 334 5.28 5.59 23.33
C PRO A 334 6.24 5.52 24.53
N PRO A 335 6.03 4.57 25.46
CA PRO A 335 6.91 4.38 26.60
C PRO A 335 8.34 4.00 26.19
N SER A 336 9.28 4.15 27.14
CA SER A 336 10.65 3.69 26.94
C SER A 336 10.69 2.20 26.59
N GLY A 337 11.59 1.81 25.68
CA GLY A 337 11.72 0.42 25.19
C GLY A 337 10.94 0.13 23.91
N VAL A 338 10.01 1.01 23.50
CA VAL A 338 9.32 0.89 22.22
C VAL A 338 10.28 1.16 21.04
N PRO A 339 10.20 0.39 19.93
CA PRO A 339 11.09 0.55 18.79
C PRO A 339 11.14 1.95 18.17
N GLU A 340 12.32 2.29 17.61
CA GLU A 340 12.59 3.56 16.91
C GLU A 340 11.53 3.86 15.84
N SER A 341 11.10 2.84 15.10
CA SER A 341 10.13 3.00 14.02
C SER A 341 8.76 3.50 14.50
N VAL A 342 8.25 2.98 15.62
CA VAL A 342 6.98 3.39 16.23
C VAL A 342 7.10 4.78 16.86
N VAL A 343 8.22 5.05 17.54
CA VAL A 343 8.52 6.38 18.09
C VAL A 343 8.55 7.43 16.96
N THR A 344 9.19 7.10 15.84
CA THR A 344 9.30 7.98 14.68
C THR A 344 7.94 8.22 14.04
N LEU A 345 7.15 7.16 13.83
CA LEU A 345 5.77 7.26 13.33
C LEU A 345 4.95 8.29 14.13
N VAL A 346 4.91 8.15 15.46
CA VAL A 346 4.08 9.02 16.32
C VAL A 346 4.62 10.45 16.32
N LYS A 347 5.95 10.65 16.35
CA LYS A 347 6.56 11.98 16.22
C LYS A 347 6.19 12.66 14.90
N MET A 348 6.22 11.90 13.80
CA MET A 348 5.92 12.43 12.48
C MET A 348 4.45 12.76 12.30
N VAL A 349 3.55 11.96 12.87
CA VAL A 349 2.12 12.29 12.96
C VAL A 349 1.95 13.58 13.78
N ASN A 350 2.55 13.67 14.96
CA ASN A 350 2.46 14.87 15.81
C ASN A 350 2.98 16.14 15.14
N GLU A 351 4.11 16.07 14.43
CA GLU A 351 4.62 17.23 13.70
C GLU A 351 3.65 17.64 12.58
N ALA A 352 3.16 16.69 11.79
CA ALA A 352 2.21 16.98 10.73
C ALA A 352 0.92 17.60 11.29
N THR A 353 0.30 16.96 12.29
CA THR A 353 -0.93 17.48 12.89
C THR A 353 -0.73 18.85 13.53
N SER A 354 0.46 19.14 14.07
CA SER A 354 0.82 20.45 14.64
C SER A 354 0.92 21.56 13.59
N ASN A 355 1.40 21.25 12.38
CA ASN A 355 1.69 22.24 11.35
C ASN A 355 0.63 22.35 10.25
N ILE A 356 -0.28 21.38 10.14
CA ILE A 356 -1.38 21.42 9.18
C ILE A 356 -2.49 22.35 9.75
N PRO A 357 -2.92 23.39 9.00
CA PRO A 357 -4.01 24.27 9.43
C PRO A 357 -5.35 23.53 9.48
N ASN A 358 -6.32 23.99 10.28
CA ASN A 358 -7.65 23.39 10.37
C ASN A 358 -7.61 21.87 10.61
N TRP A 359 -6.71 21.42 11.50
CA TRP A 359 -6.61 20.01 11.86
C TRP A 359 -7.73 19.63 12.83
N GLY A 360 -8.54 18.64 12.47
CA GLY A 360 -9.69 18.19 13.26
C GLY A 360 -10.91 19.12 13.22
N SER A 361 -10.90 20.11 12.32
CA SER A 361 -12.01 21.04 12.08
C SER A 361 -13.01 20.53 11.06
#